data_AF-A0A925FVU5-F1
#
_entry.id   AF-A0A925FVU5-F1
#
_cell.length_a   1.000
_cell.length_b   1.000
_cell.length_c   1.000
_cell.angle_alpha   90.00
_cell.angle_beta   90.00
_cell.angle_gamma   90.00
#
_symmetry.space_group_name_H-M   'P 1'
#
loop_
_entity.id
_entity.type
_entity.pdbx_description
1 polymer ?
#
loop_
_entity_poly.entity_id
_entity_poly.type
_entity_poly.pdbx_seq_one_letter_code
_entity_poly.pdbx_strand_id
1 'polypeptide(L)'
;MQKLFLFLLLSIPVAAFSQTAKENKQTIRKLNQRIAVNPQDHQAYLQRSLVKEKMGRKNSARKDRAIAMRLGMKETYDTPTDFEPD
;
A
#
# COMPACT_ATOMS: atom_id res chain seq x y z
N MET A 1 27.67 -15.80 45.75
CA MET A 1 26.47 -16.39 45.11
C MET A 1 25.84 -15.36 44.19
N GLN A 2 26.28 -15.41 42.94
CA GLN A 2 25.83 -14.61 41.80
C GLN A 2 24.37 -14.96 41.49
N LYS A 3 23.41 -14.10 41.86
CA LYS A 3 22.04 -14.20 41.35
C LYS A 3 21.91 -13.31 40.13
N LEU A 4 22.53 -13.82 39.06
CA LEU A 4 22.21 -13.54 37.68
C LEU A 4 20.80 -14.06 37.42
N PHE A 5 19.77 -13.27 37.74
CA PHE A 5 18.44 -13.47 37.17
C PHE A 5 18.18 -12.36 36.16
N LEU A 6 18.63 -12.69 34.96
CA LEU A 6 18.22 -12.23 33.65
C LEU A 6 16.75 -11.75 33.64
N PHE A 7 16.51 -10.46 33.86
CA PHE A 7 15.27 -9.82 33.42
C PHE A 7 15.37 -9.54 31.92
N LEU A 8 15.31 -10.60 31.12
CA LEU A 8 15.09 -10.54 29.67
C LEU A 8 13.61 -10.22 29.43
N LEU A 9 13.15 -9.04 29.86
CA LEU A 9 11.81 -8.55 29.53
C LEU A 9 11.85 -7.94 28.13
N LEU A 10 11.50 -8.77 27.15
CA LEU A 10 10.75 -8.39 25.96
C LEU A 10 11.26 -7.15 25.21
N SER A 11 12.42 -7.26 24.56
CA SER A 11 12.86 -6.34 23.50
C SER A 11 12.03 -6.53 22.22
N ILE A 12 10.70 -6.41 22.28
CA ILE A 12 9.94 -6.07 21.09
C ILE A 12 10.18 -4.57 20.91
N PRO A 13 10.92 -4.12 19.89
CA PRO A 13 11.16 -2.71 19.71
C PRO A 13 9.81 -2.02 19.46
N VAL A 14 9.25 -1.38 20.50
CA VAL A 14 8.12 -0.44 20.38
C VAL A 14 8.42 0.62 19.30
N ALA A 15 9.71 0.90 19.08
CA ALA A 15 10.24 1.72 18.00
C ALA A 15 9.84 1.22 16.58
N ALA A 16 9.87 -0.09 16.30
CA ALA A 16 9.58 -0.62 14.96
C ALA A 16 8.11 -0.38 14.55
N PHE A 17 7.18 -0.46 15.51
CA PHE A 17 5.78 -0.13 15.26
C PHE A 17 5.57 1.36 14.95
N SER A 18 6.24 2.25 15.69
CA SER A 18 6.11 3.70 15.48
C SER A 18 6.73 4.16 14.15
N GLN A 19 7.86 3.57 13.77
CA GLN A 19 8.58 3.91 12.54
C GLN A 19 7.80 3.44 11.30
N THR A 20 7.30 2.20 11.32
CA THR A 20 6.45 1.68 10.23
C THR A 20 5.16 2.48 10.08
N ALA A 21 4.54 2.93 11.17
CA ALA A 21 3.36 3.79 11.11
C ALA A 21 3.64 5.16 10.46
N LYS A 22 4.81 5.76 10.73
CA LYS A 22 5.25 7.02 10.12
C LYS A 22 5.48 6.85 8.61
N GLU A 23 6.20 5.82 8.22
CA GLU A 23 6.51 5.50 6.81
C GLU A 23 5.23 5.21 6.01
N ASN A 24 4.29 4.45 6.59
CA ASN A 24 2.99 4.17 5.98
C ASN A 24 2.20 5.46 5.73
N LYS A 25 2.17 6.38 6.70
CA LYS A 25 1.50 7.69 6.55
C LYS A 25 2.14 8.53 5.44
N GLN A 26 3.47 8.60 5.38
CA GLN A 26 4.18 9.33 4.34
C GLN A 26 3.93 8.72 2.95
N THR A 27 3.91 7.39 2.86
CA THR A 27 3.62 6.67 1.62
C THR A 27 2.20 6.96 1.13
N ILE A 28 1.20 6.93 2.02
CA ILE A 28 -0.18 7.32 1.70
C ILE A 28 -0.23 8.75 1.10
N ARG A 29 0.51 9.70 1.68
CA ARG A 29 0.54 11.09 1.17
C ARG A 29 1.09 11.17 -0.25
N LYS A 30 2.23 10.50 -0.52
CA LYS A 30 2.82 10.45 -1.88
C LYS A 30 1.87 9.82 -2.89
N LEU A 31 1.19 8.76 -2.51
CA LEU A 31 0.22 8.07 -3.38
C LEU A 31 -1.03 8.94 -3.62
N ASN A 32 -1.47 9.71 -2.63
CA ASN A 32 -2.55 10.67 -2.83
C ASN A 32 -2.16 11.78 -3.81
N GLN A 33 -0.91 12.26 -3.76
CA GLN A 33 -0.41 13.23 -4.75
C GLN A 33 -0.40 12.63 -6.16
N ARG A 34 0.08 11.40 -6.33
CA ARG A 34 0.02 10.69 -7.63
C ARG A 34 -1.39 10.59 -8.16
N ILE A 35 -2.35 10.18 -7.31
CA ILE A 35 -3.77 10.07 -7.68
C ILE A 35 -4.38 11.44 -8.02
N ALA A 36 -3.94 12.52 -7.35
CA ALA A 36 -4.40 13.87 -7.67
C ALA A 36 -3.86 14.36 -9.02
N VAL A 37 -2.62 14.02 -9.36
CA VAL A 37 -1.99 14.36 -10.64
C VAL A 37 -2.56 13.50 -11.78
N ASN A 38 -2.70 12.20 -11.56
CA ASN A 38 -3.28 11.26 -12.51
C ASN A 38 -4.33 10.37 -11.82
N PRO A 39 -5.62 10.74 -11.91
CA PRO A 39 -6.71 9.92 -11.37
C PRO A 39 -6.88 8.55 -12.04
N GLN A 40 -6.24 8.31 -13.19
CA GLN A 40 -6.23 7.02 -13.90
C GLN A 40 -5.01 6.16 -13.52
N ASP A 41 -4.10 6.63 -12.66
CA ASP A 41 -2.93 5.87 -12.21
C ASP A 41 -3.35 4.65 -11.35
N HIS A 42 -3.65 3.55 -12.03
CA HIS A 42 -4.13 2.31 -11.41
C HIS A 42 -3.10 1.74 -10.42
N GLN A 43 -1.81 1.93 -10.69
CA GLN A 43 -0.72 1.50 -9.81
C GLN A 43 -0.73 2.26 -8.48
N ALA A 44 -1.00 3.57 -8.49
CA ALA A 44 -1.07 4.36 -7.27
C ALA A 44 -2.22 3.89 -6.35
N TYR A 45 -3.38 3.53 -6.91
CA TYR A 45 -4.46 2.91 -6.15
C TYR A 45 -4.06 1.54 -5.60
N LEU A 46 -3.44 0.68 -6.42
CA LEU A 46 -2.98 -0.65 -5.99
C LEU A 46 -1.99 -0.53 -4.83
N GLN A 47 -0.96 0.30 -4.96
CA GLN A 47 0.03 0.53 -3.91
C GLN A 47 -0.59 1.12 -2.64
N ARG A 48 -1.56 2.03 -2.78
CA ARG A 48 -2.28 2.61 -1.63
C ARG A 48 -3.11 1.57 -0.89
N SER A 49 -3.68 0.60 -1.62
CA SER A 49 -4.39 -0.52 -1.03
C SER A 49 -3.48 -1.41 -0.18
N LEU A 50 -2.28 -1.72 -0.65
CA LEU A 50 -1.31 -2.56 0.05
C LEU A 50 -0.84 -1.89 1.36
N VAL A 51 -0.58 -0.58 1.32
CA VAL A 51 -0.22 0.17 2.53
C VAL A 51 -1.39 0.22 3.52
N LYS A 52 -2.62 0.47 3.04
CA LYS A 52 -3.82 0.45 3.89
C LYS A 52 -4.05 -0.91 4.54
N GLU A 53 -3.75 -2.00 3.83
CA GLU A 53 -3.85 -3.36 4.36
C GLU A 53 -2.82 -3.63 5.46
N LYS A 54 -1.56 -3.21 5.27
CA LYS A 54 -0.52 -3.24 6.32
C LYS A 54 -0.91 -2.45 7.57
N MET A 55 -1.73 -1.40 7.40
CA MET A 55 -2.29 -0.60 8.51
C MET A 55 -3.59 -1.16 9.10
N GLY A 56 -4.06 -2.34 8.66
CA GLY A 56 -5.32 -2.94 9.13
C GLY A 56 -6.59 -2.31 8.54
N ARG A 57 -6.48 -1.34 7.62
CA ARG A 57 -7.60 -0.60 7.01
C ARG A 57 -8.22 -1.37 5.84
N LYS A 58 -8.69 -2.60 6.10
CA LYS A 58 -9.15 -3.57 5.08
C LYS A 58 -10.25 -3.02 4.16
N ASN A 59 -11.25 -2.32 4.70
CA ASN A 59 -12.34 -1.76 3.90
C ASN A 59 -11.85 -0.69 2.91
N SER A 60 -10.97 0.21 3.37
CA SER A 60 -10.37 1.23 2.50
C SER A 60 -9.42 0.62 1.46
N ALA A 61 -8.70 -0.44 1.81
CA ALA A 61 -7.85 -1.17 0.88
C ALA A 61 -8.67 -1.85 -0.23
N ARG A 62 -9.78 -2.50 0.12
CA ARG A 62 -10.69 -3.14 -0.84
C ARG A 62 -11.22 -2.15 -1.88
N LYS A 63 -11.61 -0.94 -1.43
CA LYS A 63 -12.06 0.13 -2.33
C LYS A 63 -10.97 0.55 -3.32
N ASP A 64 -9.74 0.75 -2.84
CA ASP A 64 -8.61 1.09 -3.70
C ASP A 64 -8.29 -0.02 -4.71
N ARG A 65 -8.35 -1.30 -4.30
CA ARG A 65 -8.18 -2.43 -5.22
C ARG A 65 -9.24 -2.46 -6.31
N ALA A 66 -10.51 -2.25 -5.97
CA ALA A 66 -11.59 -2.20 -6.94
C ALA A 66 -11.37 -1.10 -8.00
N ILE A 67 -10.88 0.07 -7.56
CA ILE A 67 -10.53 1.17 -8.47
C ILE A 67 -9.35 0.78 -9.36
N ALA A 68 -8.29 0.21 -8.79
CA ALA A 68 -7.10 -0.22 -9.54
C ALA A 68 -7.44 -1.24 -10.64
N MET A 69 -8.27 -2.26 -10.33
CA MET A 69 -8.70 -3.25 -11.32
C MET A 69 -9.49 -2.61 -12.45
N ARG A 70 -10.48 -1.75 -12.13
CA ARG A 70 -11.30 -1.07 -13.13
C ARG A 70 -10.45 -0.19 -14.05
N LEU A 71 -9.49 0.56 -13.50
CA LEU A 71 -8.63 1.45 -14.28
C LEU A 71 -7.62 0.67 -15.13
N GLY A 72 -7.01 -0.38 -14.58
CA GLY A 72 -6.09 -1.23 -15.36
C GLY A 72 -6.79 -1.95 -16.51
N MET A 73 -8.03 -2.43 -16.30
CA MET A 73 -8.84 -2.98 -17.39
C MET A 73 -9.11 -1.93 -18.46
N LYS A 74 -9.53 -0.73 -18.06
CA LYS A 74 -9.75 0.38 -19.00
C LYS A 74 -8.49 0.67 -19.82
N GLU A 75 -7.33 0.78 -19.18
CA GLU A 75 -6.05 1.00 -19.87
C GLU A 75 -5.77 -0.09 -20.92
N THR A 76 -6.02 -1.36 -20.59
CA THR A 76 -5.81 -2.47 -21.55
C THR A 76 -6.78 -2.49 -22.73
N TYR A 77 -7.99 -1.91 -22.59
CA TYR A 77 -8.97 -1.84 -23.68
C TYR A 77 -8.89 -0.52 -24.47
N ASP A 78 -8.39 0.55 -23.86
CA ASP A 78 -8.22 1.86 -24.51
C ASP A 78 -6.97 1.89 -25.41
N THR A 79 -6.00 0.99 -25.23
CA THR A 79 -4.89 0.84 -26.18
C THR A 79 -5.41 0.28 -27.49
N PRO A 80 -5.18 0.95 -28.64
CA PRO A 80 -5.48 0.40 -29.96
C PRO A 80 -4.88 -0.99 -30.04
N THR A 81 -5.76 -1.98 -30.16
CA THR A 81 -5.34 -3.37 -30.36
C THR A 81 -4.98 -3.46 -31.84
N ASP A 82 -3.77 -3.03 -32.19
CA ASP A 82 -3.22 -3.11 -33.56
C ASP A 82 -2.99 -4.58 -34.02
N PHE A 83 -3.57 -5.56 -33.31
CA PHE A 83 -3.65 -6.94 -33.74
C PHE A 83 -4.94 -7.13 -34.53
N GLU A 84 -4.94 -6.71 -35.80
CA GLU A 84 -5.73 -7.38 -36.82
C GLU A 84 -5.01 -8.70 -37.17
N PRO A 85 -5.61 -9.88 -36.90
CA PRO A 85 -5.07 -11.12 -37.44
C PRO A 85 -5.35 -11.18 -38.95
N ASP A 86 -4.29 -11.36 -39.75
CA ASP A 86 -4.35 -11.66 -41.19
C ASP A 86 -5.21 -12.88 -41.53
#